data_AF-A0A7Z8QKP8-F1
#
_entry.id   AF-A0A7Z8QKP8-F1
#
_cell.length_a   1.000
_cell.length_b   1.000
_cell.length_c   1.000
_cell.angle_alpha   90.00
_cell.angle_beta   90.00
_cell.angle_gamma   90.00
#
_symmetry.space_group_name_H-M   'P 1'
#
loop_
_entity.id
_entity.type
_entity.pdbx_description
1 polymer ?
#
loop_
_entity_poly.entity_id
_entity_poly.type
_entity_poly.pdbx_seq_one_letter_code
_entity_poly.pdbx_strand_id
1 'polypeptide(L)'
;YPKAKSLLILCDGGGSNSSRHYIFKEDLQKTANALGLEIRIAHYPPYTSKYNPIEHRFFPHVTRACEGVVFDSVETVKTLISRTS
;
A
#
# COMPACT_ATOMS: atom_id res chain seq x y z
N TYR A 1 7.62 7.08 -13.90
CA TYR A 1 8.26 8.41 -13.91
C TYR A 1 9.79 8.27 -13.82
N PRO A 2 10.48 8.09 -14.96
CA PRO A 2 11.91 7.70 -14.96
C PRO A 2 12.88 8.77 -14.43
N LYS A 3 12.45 10.02 -14.32
CA LYS A 3 13.26 11.15 -13.82
C LYS A 3 12.80 11.68 -12.46
N ALA A 4 11.87 10.99 -11.79
CA ALA A 4 11.38 11.42 -10.49
C ALA A 4 12.52 11.41 -9.47
N LYS A 5 12.64 12.48 -8.68
CA LYS A 5 13.63 12.61 -7.59
C LYS A 5 13.02 12.41 -6.21
N SER A 6 11.70 12.35 -6.13
CA SER A 6 10.95 12.19 -4.90
C SER A 6 9.70 11.34 -5.11
N LEU A 7 9.24 10.73 -4.02
CA LEU A 7 8.07 9.87 -3.94
C LEU A 7 7.20 10.34 -2.78
N LEU A 8 5.92 10.59 -3.04
CA LEU A 8 4.90 10.77 -2.00
C LEU A 8 4.13 9.46 -1.84
N ILE A 9 4.10 8.93 -0.63
CA ILE A 9 3.32 7.75 -0.27
C ILE A 9 2.17 8.19 0.64
N LEU A 10 0.95 7.91 0.20
CA LEU A 10 -0.24 8.05 1.02
C LEU A 10 -0.50 6.69 1.68
N CYS A 11 -0.52 6.65 3.01
CA CYS A 11 -0.82 5.41 3.72
C CYS A 11 -1.63 5.67 4.99
N ASP A 12 -2.30 4.64 5.46
CA ASP A 12 -2.80 4.62 6.83
C ASP A 12 -1.63 4.62 7.82
N GLY A 13 -1.93 4.87 9.10
CA GLY A 13 -0.93 4.93 10.18
C GLY A 13 -1.08 3.81 11.22
N GLY A 14 -1.46 2.62 10.78
CA GLY A 14 -1.72 1.46 11.64
C GLY A 14 -0.47 0.63 11.94
N GLY A 15 -0.47 -0.06 13.09
CA GLY A 15 0.50 -1.11 13.43
C GLY A 15 1.96 -0.78 13.08
N SER A 16 2.47 -1.43 12.03
CA SER A 16 3.87 -1.38 11.58
C SER A 16 4.28 -0.09 10.87
N ASN A 17 3.35 0.69 10.31
CA ASN A 17 3.66 1.95 9.62
C ASN A 17 3.29 3.21 10.42
N SER A 18 3.04 3.04 11.72
CA SER A 18 2.67 4.12 12.64
C SER A 18 3.68 5.26 12.65
N SER A 19 3.16 6.49 12.53
CA SER A 19 3.95 7.72 12.62
C SER A 19 4.59 7.95 14.00
N ARG A 20 4.13 7.23 15.02
CA ARG A 20 4.63 7.32 16.40
C ARG A 20 5.84 6.43 16.66
N HIS A 21 6.01 5.35 15.89
CA HIS A 21 7.11 4.41 16.09
C HIS A 21 8.33 4.82 15.26
N TYR A 22 9.51 4.83 15.90
CA TYR A 22 10.75 5.27 15.26
C TYR A 22 11.30 4.23 14.26
N ILE A 23 11.03 2.93 14.48
CA ILE A 23 11.52 1.85 13.63
C ILE A 23 11.05 2.03 12.18
N PHE A 24 9.77 2.35 11.99
CA PHE A 24 9.24 2.64 10.64
C PHE A 24 9.99 3.78 9.95
N LYS A 25 10.31 4.85 10.68
CA LYS A 25 11.05 6.00 10.13
C LYS A 25 12.50 5.64 9.81
N GLU A 26 13.14 4.84 10.65
CA GLU A 26 14.51 4.37 10.44
C GLU A 26 14.60 3.50 9.18
N ASP A 27 13.73 2.51 9.04
CA ASP A 27 13.71 1.61 7.88
C ASP A 27 13.32 2.34 6.59
N LEU A 28 12.42 3.32 6.69
CA LEU A 28 12.09 4.19 5.57
C LEU A 28 13.30 5.06 5.16
N GLN A 29 14.04 5.61 6.12
CA GLN A 29 15.24 6.39 5.82
C GLN A 29 16.33 5.53 5.16
N LYS A 30 16.55 4.30 5.66
CA LYS A 30 17.47 3.34 5.02
C LYS A 30 17.06 3.06 3.57
N THR A 31 15.75 2.89 3.32
CA THR A 31 15.20 2.67 1.99
C THR A 31 15.38 3.90 1.09
N ALA A 32 15.07 5.10 1.59
CA ALA A 32 15.27 6.36 0.86
C ALA A 32 16.73 6.55 0.43
N ASN A 33 17.67 6.27 1.35
CA ASN A 33 19.11 6.33 1.07
C ASN A 33 19.53 5.30 0.02
N ALA A 34 19.07 4.05 0.13
CA ALA A 34 19.39 2.98 -0.80
C ALA A 34 18.86 3.25 -2.21
N LEU A 35 17.68 3.88 -2.32
CA LEU A 35 17.07 4.25 -3.60
C LEU A 35 17.59 5.58 -4.17
N GLY A 36 18.26 6.40 -3.35
CA GLY A 36 18.65 7.77 -3.73
C GLY A 36 17.44 8.66 -4.02
N LEU A 37 16.30 8.39 -3.39
CA LEU A 37 15.03 9.11 -3.59
C LEU A 37 14.57 9.75 -2.29
N GLU A 38 14.08 10.99 -2.38
CA GLU A 38 13.36 11.61 -1.27
C GLU A 38 11.98 10.94 -1.12
N ILE A 39 11.73 10.27 0.02
CA ILE A 39 10.44 9.64 0.30
C ILE A 39 9.69 10.48 1.34
N ARG A 40 8.48 10.91 0.99
CA ARG A 40 7.54 11.60 1.88
C ARG A 40 6.38 10.67 2.20
N ILE A 41 6.09 10.49 3.49
CA ILE A 41 4.89 9.79 3.94
C ILE A 41 3.85 10.82 4.37
N ALA A 42 2.66 10.72 3.82
CA ALA A 42 1.49 11.45 4.30
C ALA A 42 0.48 10.45 4.86
N HIS A 43 0.42 10.40 6.19
CA HIS A 43 -0.54 9.58 6.90
C HIS A 43 -1.93 10.19 6.86
N TYR A 44 -2.93 9.37 6.58
CA TYR A 44 -4.32 9.74 6.83
C TYR A 44 -4.58 9.86 8.34
N PRO A 45 -5.39 10.83 8.80
CA PRO A 45 -5.86 10.86 10.18
C PRO A 45 -6.54 9.54 10.60
N PRO A 46 -6.56 9.21 11.90
CA PRO A 46 -7.28 8.04 12.39
C PRO A 46 -8.74 8.01 11.89
N TYR A 47 -9.21 6.82 11.51
CA TYR A 47 -10.58 6.59 10.99
C TYR A 47 -10.92 7.28 9.67
N THR A 48 -9.90 7.65 8.87
CA THR A 48 -10.10 8.32 7.58
C THR A 48 -9.52 7.54 6.40
N SER A 49 -9.25 6.24 6.58
CA SER A 49 -8.71 5.37 5.53
C SER A 49 -9.63 5.28 4.30
N LYS A 50 -10.94 5.51 4.46
CA LYS A 50 -11.90 5.65 3.35
C LYS A 50 -11.51 6.69 2.30
N TYR A 51 -10.70 7.69 2.64
CA TYR A 51 -10.21 8.65 1.64
C TYR A 51 -8.98 8.17 0.88
N ASN A 52 -8.41 7.02 1.25
CA ASN A 52 -7.35 6.37 0.50
C ASN A 52 -7.92 5.87 -0.84
N PRO A 53 -7.40 6.36 -1.99
CA PRO A 53 -7.92 6.00 -3.29
C PRO A 53 -7.98 4.49 -3.53
N ILE A 54 -7.09 3.70 -2.92
CA ILE A 54 -7.07 2.24 -3.10
C ILE A 54 -8.37 1.57 -2.64
N GLU A 55 -9.01 2.08 -1.57
CA GLU A 55 -10.23 1.51 -1.02
C GLU A 55 -11.41 1.59 -2.00
N HIS A 56 -11.41 2.61 -2.86
CA HIS A 56 -12.49 2.84 -3.82
C HIS A 56 -12.12 2.49 -5.26
N ARG A 57 -10.82 2.52 -5.62
CA ARG A 57 -10.36 2.34 -7.00
C ARG A 57 -9.78 0.97 -7.28
N PHE A 58 -9.36 0.21 -6.27
CA PHE A 58 -8.71 -1.07 -6.50
C PHE A 58 -9.38 -2.22 -5.75
N PHE A 59 -9.61 -2.09 -4.43
CA PHE A 59 -10.20 -3.19 -3.65
C PHE A 59 -11.55 -3.71 -4.15
N PRO A 60 -12.49 -2.88 -4.66
CA PRO A 60 -13.73 -3.41 -5.23
C PRO A 60 -13.49 -4.32 -6.44
N HIS A 61 -12.44 -4.05 -7.21
CA HIS A 61 -12.06 -4.85 -8.36
C HIS A 61 -11.44 -6.18 -7.92
N VAL A 62 -10.63 -6.17 -6.85
CA VAL A 62 -10.10 -7.39 -6.23
C VAL A 62 -11.25 -8.26 -5.71
N THR A 63 -12.23 -7.67 -5.03
CA THR A 63 -13.41 -8.40 -4.55
C THR A 63 -14.16 -9.07 -5.69
N ARG A 64 -14.39 -8.37 -6.82
CA ARG A 64 -15.01 -8.95 -8.02
C ARG A 64 -14.18 -10.07 -8.64
N ALA A 65 -12.85 -9.91 -8.69
CA ALA A 65 -11.96 -10.94 -9.24
C ALA A 65 -12.01 -12.26 -8.43
N CYS A 66 -12.33 -12.17 -7.14
CA CYS A 66 -12.46 -13.31 -6.23
C CYS A 66 -13.91 -13.81 -6.06
N GLU A 67 -14.89 -13.16 -6.68
CA GLU A 67 -16.30 -13.42 -6.42
C GLU A 67 -16.71 -14.84 -6.86
N GLY A 68 -17.40 -15.56 -5.96
CA GLY A 68 -17.87 -16.92 -6.23
C GLY A 68 -16.80 -18.01 -6.23
N VAL A 69 -15.54 -17.69 -5.89
CA VAL A 69 -14.44 -18.65 -5.85
C VAL A 69 -14.09 -19.03 -4.41
N VAL A 70 -13.97 -20.33 -4.14
CA VAL A 70 -13.45 -20.83 -2.86
C VAL A 70 -11.93 -20.77 -2.91
N PHE A 71 -11.32 -20.13 -1.91
CA PHE A 71 -9.87 -20.08 -1.78
C PHE A 71 -9.36 -21.40 -1.19
N ASP A 72 -8.65 -22.16 -2.02
CA ASP A 72 -8.09 -23.47 -1.69
C ASP A 72 -6.55 -23.46 -1.56
N SER A 73 -5.89 -22.47 -2.19
CA SER A 73 -4.44 -22.29 -2.16
C SER A 73 -4.04 -20.83 -2.35
N VAL A 74 -2.79 -20.51 -1.99
CA VAL A 74 -2.20 -19.19 -2.22
C VAL A 74 -2.06 -18.91 -3.73
N GLU A 75 -1.75 -19.94 -4.51
CA GLU A 75 -1.60 -19.89 -5.96
C GLU A 75 -2.92 -19.51 -6.65
N THR A 76 -4.04 -20.08 -6.20
CA THR A 76 -5.38 -19.71 -6.68
C THR A 76 -5.65 -18.23 -6.40
N VAL A 77 -5.45 -17.77 -5.17
CA VAL A 77 -5.68 -16.37 -4.80
C VAL A 77 -4.78 -15.41 -5.60
N LYS A 78 -3.50 -15.73 -5.77
CA LYS A 78 -2.58 -14.94 -6.61
C LYS A 78 -3.07 -14.84 -8.05
N THR A 79 -3.56 -15.94 -8.60
CA THR A 79 -4.09 -16.00 -9.97
C THR A 79 -5.37 -15.18 -10.14
N LEU A 80 -6.23 -15.13 -9.11
CA LEU A 80 -7.42 -14.29 -9.12
C LEU A 80 -7.03 -12.81 -9.01
N ILE A 81 -6.18 -12.46 -8.05
CA ILE A 81 -5.74 -11.07 -7.84
C ILE A 81 -5.01 -10.53 -9.08
N SER A 82 -4.20 -11.34 -9.77
CA SER A 82 -3.50 -10.90 -10.99
C SER A 82 -4.42 -10.57 -12.17
N ARG A 83 -5.68 -11.04 -12.14
CA ARG A 83 -6.72 -10.72 -13.12
C ARG A 83 -7.52 -9.46 -12.76
N THR A 84 -7.23 -8.83 -11.63
CA THR A 84 -7.90 -7.59 -11.21
C THR A 84 -7.66 -6.49 -12.23
N SER A 85 -8.75 -5.94 -12.80
CA SER A 85 -8.76 -4.84 -13.77
C SER A 85 -9.55 -3.65 -13.25
#